data_AF-A0ABD0QUM5-F1
#
_entry.id   AF-A0ABD0QUM5-F1
#
_cell.length_a   1.000
_cell.length_b   1.000
_cell.length_c   1.000
_cell.angle_alpha   90.00
_cell.angle_beta   90.00
_cell.angle_gamma   90.00
#
_symmetry.space_group_name_H-M   'P 1'
#
loop_
_entity.id
_entity.type
_entity.pdbx_description
1 polymer ?
#
loop_
_entity_poly.entity_id
_entity_poly.type
_entity_poly.pdbx_seq_one_letter_code
_entity_poly.pdbx_strand_id
1 'polypeptide(L)'
;MGIRSAQKKHFPLRGIDGVVQLFEAELNNPEPDLALLSLVLGFVEHFLAVNRVVPINVPGVRFEPLKPDCLDSCFPTVELNLISALYERFTAQILGAVDLSQYRKPAGGSSRELVKK
;
A
#
# COMPACT_ATOMS: atom_id res chain seq x y z
N MET A 1 -7.41 -0.49 -13.93
CA MET A 1 -6.77 -1.18 -12.80
C MET A 1 -6.02 -0.15 -11.99
N GLY A 2 -6.07 -0.25 -10.67
CA GLY A 2 -5.59 0.78 -9.75
C GLY A 2 -6.44 0.78 -8.49
N ILE A 3 -6.00 1.53 -7.49
CA ILE A 3 -6.68 1.61 -6.19
C ILE A 3 -8.16 1.99 -6.40
N ARG A 4 -9.06 1.18 -5.84
CA ARG A 4 -10.53 1.32 -5.98
C ARG A 4 -11.00 2.60 -5.32
N SER A 5 -12.08 3.21 -5.83
CA SER A 5 -12.63 4.44 -5.24
C SER A 5 -13.02 4.28 -3.77
N ALA A 6 -13.42 3.08 -3.34
CA ALA A 6 -13.71 2.80 -1.93
C ALA A 6 -12.45 2.84 -1.06
N GLN A 7 -11.36 2.21 -1.51
CA GLN A 7 -10.05 2.24 -0.83
C GLN A 7 -9.50 3.65 -0.70
N LYS A 8 -9.61 4.45 -1.77
CA LYS A 8 -9.12 5.85 -1.80
C LYS A 8 -9.72 6.72 -0.70
N LYS A 9 -10.94 6.42 -0.22
CA LYS A 9 -11.62 7.19 0.82
C LYS A 9 -10.98 7.08 2.20
N HIS A 10 -10.20 6.03 2.46
CA HIS A 10 -9.49 5.86 3.73
C HIS A 10 -8.26 6.76 3.83
N PHE A 11 -7.75 7.25 2.71
CA PHE A 11 -6.56 8.10 2.69
C PHE A 11 -6.91 9.57 2.92
N PRO A 12 -6.02 10.34 3.58
CA PRO A 12 -4.73 9.91 4.13
C PRO A 12 -4.86 9.10 5.42
N LEU A 13 -4.00 8.09 5.60
CA LEU A 13 -4.00 7.30 6.85
C LEU A 13 -3.22 8.07 7.91
N ARG A 14 -3.90 8.38 9.01
CA ARG A 14 -3.38 9.15 10.14
C ARG A 14 -3.46 8.28 11.38
N GLY A 15 -2.30 7.97 11.96
CA GLY A 15 -2.21 7.10 13.13
C GLY A 15 -2.49 5.62 12.83
N ILE A 16 -2.41 4.82 13.89
CA ILE A 16 -2.61 3.37 13.83
C ILE A 16 -4.06 3.04 13.47
N ASP A 17 -5.03 3.74 14.05
CA ASP A 17 -6.46 3.49 13.81
C ASP A 17 -6.84 3.64 12.34
N GLY A 18 -6.26 4.61 11.63
CA GLY A 18 -6.48 4.77 10.19
C GLY A 18 -6.01 3.55 9.39
N VAL A 19 -4.88 2.95 9.77
CA VAL A 19 -4.40 1.70 9.16
C VAL A 19 -5.35 0.55 9.49
N VAL A 20 -5.77 0.40 10.75
CA VAL A 20 -6.70 -0.65 11.16
C VAL A 20 -8.03 -0.56 10.38
N GLN A 21 -8.59 0.64 10.21
CA GLN A 21 -9.82 0.85 9.42
C GLN A 21 -9.66 0.46 7.95
N LEU A 22 -8.50 0.72 7.34
CA LEU A 22 -8.21 0.25 5.98
C LEU A 22 -8.17 -1.28 5.90
N PHE A 23 -7.51 -1.92 6.86
CA PHE A 23 -7.43 -3.38 6.93
C PHE A 23 -8.81 -4.02 7.14
N GLU A 24 -9.61 -3.49 8.05
CA GLU A 24 -10.98 -3.94 8.27
C GLU A 24 -11.83 -3.82 6.98
N ALA A 25 -11.75 -2.68 6.29
CA ALA A 25 -12.46 -2.49 5.02
C ALA A 25 -12.00 -3.47 3.93
N GLU A 26 -10.70 -3.77 3.84
CA GLU A 26 -10.19 -4.75 2.87
C GLU A 26 -10.54 -6.19 3.21
N LEU A 27 -10.49 -6.57 4.49
CA LEU A 27 -10.84 -7.92 4.95
C LEU A 27 -12.34 -8.24 4.78
N ASN A 28 -13.19 -7.22 4.69
CA ASN A 28 -14.61 -7.38 4.35
C ASN A 28 -14.84 -7.64 2.85
N ASN A 29 -13.83 -7.49 2.00
CA ASN A 29 -13.93 -7.84 0.58
C ASN A 29 -13.62 -9.33 0.37
N PRO A 30 -14.28 -10.00 -0.60
CA PRO A 30 -13.97 -11.40 -0.94
C PRO A 30 -12.53 -11.57 -1.45
N GLU A 31 -11.99 -10.54 -2.09
CA GLU A 31 -10.60 -10.46 -2.53
C GLU A 31 -9.97 -9.17 -1.96
N PRO A 32 -9.24 -9.26 -0.84
CA PRO A 32 -8.49 -8.14 -0.28
C PRO A 32 -7.28 -7.81 -1.15
N ASP A 33 -7.00 -6.52 -1.33
CA ASP A 33 -5.85 -6.07 -2.11
C ASP A 33 -4.55 -6.19 -1.32
N LEU A 34 -3.85 -7.30 -1.51
CA LEU A 34 -2.61 -7.62 -0.82
C LEU A 34 -1.47 -6.64 -1.14
N ALA A 35 -1.42 -6.12 -2.37
CA ALA A 35 -0.38 -5.19 -2.79
C ALA A 35 -0.56 -3.84 -2.08
N LEU A 36 -1.80 -3.35 -2.01
CA LEU A 36 -2.11 -2.12 -1.28
C LEU A 36 -1.75 -2.24 0.21
N LEU A 37 -2.21 -3.30 0.87
CA LEU A 37 -1.98 -3.52 2.29
C LEU A 37 -0.48 -3.67 2.61
N SER A 38 0.26 -4.41 1.77
CA SER A 38 1.71 -4.59 1.93
C SER A 38 2.48 -3.28 1.74
N LEU A 39 2.11 -2.46 0.75
CA LEU A 39 2.74 -1.15 0.54
C LEU A 39 2.51 -0.20 1.71
N VAL A 40 1.30 -0.17 2.28
CA VAL A 40 0.99 0.64 3.46
C VAL A 40 1.81 0.20 4.66
N LEU A 41 1.87 -1.11 4.95
CA LEU A 41 2.68 -1.63 6.06
C LEU A 41 4.16 -1.33 5.87
N GLY A 42 4.71 -1.62 4.69
CA GLY A 42 6.12 -1.35 4.41
C GLY A 42 6.48 0.14 4.52
N PHE A 43 5.57 1.03 4.11
CA PHE A 43 5.75 2.46 4.26
C PHE A 43 5.78 2.89 5.74
N VAL A 44 4.81 2.44 6.54
CA VAL A 44 4.74 2.76 7.97
C VAL A 44 5.95 2.17 8.72
N GLU A 45 6.29 0.91 8.47
CA GLU A 45 7.45 0.23 9.05
C GLU A 45 8.76 0.93 8.70
N HIS A 46 8.92 1.41 7.46
CA HIS A 46 10.11 2.14 7.06
C HIS A 46 10.36 3.35 7.96
N PHE A 47 9.35 4.17 8.22
CA PHE A 47 9.52 5.40 9.01
C PHE A 47 9.44 5.17 10.53
N LEU A 48 8.87 4.06 11.00
CA LEU A 48 8.80 3.75 12.42
C LEU A 48 9.96 2.89 12.93
N ALA A 49 10.58 2.07 12.07
CA ALA A 49 11.63 1.12 12.47
C ALA A 49 12.93 1.25 11.67
N VAL A 50 12.88 1.46 10.35
CA VAL A 50 14.09 1.46 9.51
C VAL A 50 14.83 2.80 9.55
N ASN A 51 14.12 3.89 9.28
CA ASN A 51 14.65 5.24 9.32
C ASN A 51 13.66 6.19 10.01
N ARG A 52 13.90 6.39 11.30
CA ARG A 52 13.05 7.22 12.18
C ARG A 52 13.33 8.72 12.08
N VAL A 53 14.29 9.13 11.24
CA VAL A 53 14.60 10.54 11.04
C VAL A 53 13.51 11.16 10.17
N VAL A 54 12.80 12.16 10.71
CA VAL A 54 11.78 12.91 9.97
C VAL A 54 12.46 13.69 8.84
N PRO A 55 12.18 13.39 7.57
CA PRO A 55 12.77 14.09 6.45
C PRO A 55 12.21 15.51 6.35
N ILE A 56 13.07 16.51 6.49
CA ILE A 56 12.71 17.93 6.36
C ILE A 56 12.71 18.42 4.90
N ASN A 57 13.34 17.66 4.01
CA ASN A 57 13.61 18.03 2.62
C ASN A 57 12.77 17.24 1.60
N VAL A 58 11.87 16.36 2.04
CA VAL A 58 11.04 15.54 1.15
C VAL A 58 9.61 16.09 1.14
N PRO A 59 9.23 16.86 0.09
CA PRO A 59 7.88 17.37 -0.01
C PRO A 59 6.88 16.21 -0.16
N GLY A 60 5.78 16.28 0.59
CA GLY A 60 4.70 15.28 0.55
C GLY A 60 4.82 14.16 1.58
N VAL A 61 5.96 14.04 2.29
CA VAL A 61 6.04 13.18 3.48
C VAL A 61 5.71 14.03 4.70
N ARG A 62 4.64 13.67 5.40
CA ARG A 62 4.16 14.38 6.59
C ARG A 62 4.15 13.43 7.78
N PHE A 63 4.34 14.00 8.96
CA PHE A 63 4.28 13.29 10.23
C PHE A 63 3.27 13.99 11.11
N GLU A 64 2.31 13.23 11.64
CA GLU A 64 1.35 13.74 12.61
C GLU A 64 1.73 13.30 14.02
N PRO A 65 1.71 14.21 15.01
CA PRO A 65 1.96 13.84 16.40
C PRO A 65 0.84 12.93 16.91
N LEU A 66 1.18 11.80 17.53
CA LEU A 66 0.22 10.86 18.11
C LEU A 66 -0.44 11.39 19.39
N LYS A 67 0.21 12.35 20.05
CA LYS A 67 -0.31 13.05 21.22
C LYS A 67 0.00 14.54 21.08
N PRO A 68 -0.94 15.43 21.42
CA PRO A 68 -0.62 16.84 21.57
C PRO A 68 0.52 16.97 22.61
N ASP A 69 1.56 17.72 22.28
CA ASP A 69 2.76 18.02 23.08
C ASP A 69 3.86 16.94 23.18
N CYS A 70 3.76 15.82 22.44
CA CYS A 70 4.82 14.81 22.39
C CYS A 70 5.56 14.82 21.04
N LEU A 71 6.73 15.48 20.99
CA LEU A 71 7.60 15.51 19.79
C LEU A 71 8.23 14.14 19.47
N ASP A 72 8.35 13.25 20.46
CA ASP A 72 9.01 11.95 20.32
C ASP A 72 8.11 10.85 19.74
N SER A 73 6.80 11.12 19.59
CA SER A 73 5.80 10.15 19.13
C SER A 73 5.03 10.70 17.94
N CYS A 74 5.59 10.48 16.75
CA CYS A 74 5.00 10.90 15.48
C CYS A 74 4.65 9.68 14.63
N PHE A 75 3.54 9.76 13.89
CA PHE A 75 3.12 8.76 12.93
C PHE A 75 3.33 9.27 11.50
N PRO A 76 3.93 8.48 10.60
CA PRO A 76 4.08 8.85 9.19
C PRO A 76 2.71 8.87 8.51
N THR A 77 2.25 10.04 8.07
CA THR A 77 1.00 10.17 7.32
C THR A 77 1.14 9.46 5.99
N VAL A 78 0.27 8.49 5.73
CA VAL A 78 0.27 7.75 4.48
C VAL A 78 -0.61 8.49 3.48
N GLU A 79 0.03 9.24 2.58
CA GLU A 79 -0.65 10.04 1.57
C GLU A 79 -1.07 9.20 0.35
N LEU A 80 -2.27 9.48 -0.19
CA LEU A 80 -2.83 8.69 -1.30
C LEU A 80 -1.96 8.74 -2.55
N ASN A 81 -1.43 9.91 -2.89
CA ASN A 81 -0.61 10.11 -4.09
C ASN A 81 0.65 9.24 -4.07
N LEU A 82 1.31 9.12 -2.91
CA LEU A 82 2.53 8.35 -2.75
C LEU A 82 2.26 6.85 -2.86
N ILE A 83 1.24 6.36 -2.13
CA ILE A 83 0.86 4.94 -2.23
C ILE A 83 0.33 4.60 -3.61
N SER A 84 -0.44 5.49 -4.25
CA SER A 84 -0.91 5.28 -5.63
C SER A 84 0.27 5.16 -6.60
N ALA A 85 1.28 6.02 -6.49
CA ALA A 85 2.46 5.95 -7.34
C ALA A 85 3.26 4.65 -7.14
N LEU A 86 3.42 4.20 -5.90
CA LEU A 86 4.08 2.92 -5.59
C LEU A 86 3.28 1.73 -6.12
N TYR A 87 1.96 1.75 -5.93
CA TYR A 87 1.04 0.72 -6.41
C TYR A 87 1.06 0.62 -7.94
N GLU A 88 0.91 1.75 -8.63
CA GLU A 88 0.95 1.82 -10.09
C GLU A 88 2.28 1.33 -10.65
N ARG A 89 3.40 1.72 -10.03
CA ARG A 89 4.72 1.23 -10.41
C ARG A 89 4.83 -0.29 -10.25
N PHE A 90 4.37 -0.84 -9.12
CA PHE A 90 4.36 -2.29 -8.89
C PHE A 90 3.51 -3.03 -9.93
N THR A 91 2.26 -2.60 -10.12
CA THR A 91 1.34 -3.23 -11.07
C THR A 91 1.86 -3.12 -12.50
N ALA A 92 2.41 -1.96 -12.90
CA ALA A 92 2.99 -1.77 -14.23
C ALA A 92 4.17 -2.71 -14.49
N GLN A 93 5.03 -2.93 -13.49
CA GLN A 93 6.14 -3.89 -13.59
C GLN A 93 5.65 -5.32 -13.81
N ILE A 94 4.66 -5.77 -13.03
CA ILE A 94 4.13 -7.14 -13.14
C ILE A 94 3.37 -7.34 -14.47
N LEU A 95 2.43 -6.44 -14.79
CA LEU A 95 1.61 -6.55 -16.00
C LEU A 95 2.43 -6.34 -17.29
N GLY A 96 3.48 -5.52 -17.24
CA GLY A 96 4.38 -5.31 -18.38
C GLY A 96 5.34 -6.49 -18.62
N ALA A 97 5.66 -7.28 -17.59
CA ALA A 97 6.59 -8.39 -17.68
C ALA A 97 5.94 -9.73 -18.08
N VAL A 98 4.62 -9.87 -17.87
CA VAL A 98 3.89 -11.13 -18.07
C VAL A 98 2.73 -10.93 -19.05
N ASP A 99 2.88 -11.43 -20.27
CA ASP A 99 1.81 -11.46 -21.27
C ASP A 99 0.89 -12.66 -21.04
N LEU A 100 -0.27 -12.42 -20.42
CA LEU A 100 -1.26 -13.45 -20.10
C LEU A 100 -1.83 -14.16 -21.34
N SER A 101 -1.73 -13.60 -22.55
CA SER A 101 -2.21 -14.25 -23.77
C SER A 101 -1.40 -15.50 -24.14
N GLN A 102 -0.15 -15.58 -23.67
CA GLN A 102 0.74 -16.72 -23.90
C GLN A 102 0.46 -17.91 -22.97
N TYR A 103 -0.38 -17.71 -21.94
CA TYR A 103 -0.67 -18.71 -20.92
C TYR A 103 -2.13 -19.17 -21.01
N ARG A 104 -2.33 -20.41 -21.45
CA ARG A 104 -3.67 -21.02 -21.48
C ARG A 104 -4.16 -21.21 -20.05
N LYS A 105 -5.37 -20.74 -19.74
CA LYS A 105 -6.02 -20.97 -18.44
C LYS A 105 -6.82 -22.28 -18.51
N PRO A 106 -6.35 -23.40 -17.94
CA PRO A 106 -7.21 -24.57 -17.74
C PRO A 106 -8.39 -24.18 -16.84
N ALA A 107 -9.53 -24.86 -16.98
CA ALA A 107 -10.80 -24.50 -16.34
C ALA A 107 -10.65 -24.24 -14.82
N GLY A 108 -10.57 -22.96 -14.44
CA GLY A 108 -10.49 -22.50 -13.05
C GLY A 108 -9.09 -22.43 -12.42
N GLY A 109 -8.01 -22.78 -13.14
CA GLY A 109 -6.65 -22.84 -12.58
C GLY A 109 -5.59 -22.06 -13.37
N SER A 110 -4.48 -21.73 -12.70
CA SER A 110 -3.27 -21.18 -13.34
C SER A 110 -2.25 -22.31 -13.58
N SER A 111 -1.54 -22.28 -14.72
CA SER A 111 -0.52 -23.30 -15.01
C SER A 111 0.76 -23.07 -14.19
N ARG A 112 1.58 -24.11 -14.03
CA ARG A 112 2.87 -24.01 -13.33
C ARG A 112 3.82 -23.05 -14.03
N GLU A 113 3.75 -22.98 -15.35
CA GLU A 113 4.57 -22.11 -16.20
C GLU A 113 4.23 -20.65 -15.97
N LEU A 114 2.95 -20.33 -15.76
CA LEU A 114 2.51 -18.97 -15.42
C LEU A 114 3.02 -18.55 -14.04
N VAL A 115 2.93 -19.43 -13.04
CA VAL A 115 3.39 -19.12 -11.66
C VAL A 115 4.92 -18.97 -11.58
N LYS A 116 5.67 -19.68 -12.43
CA LYS A 116 7.13 -19.59 -12.49
C LYS A 116 7.66 -18.34 -13.21
N LYS A 117 6.81 -17.66 -13.98
CA LYS A 117 7.21 -16.50 -14.77
C LYS A 117 7.23 -15.25 -13.92
#